data_AF-A0A3M1RFQ3-F1
#
_entry.id   AF-A0A3M1RFQ3-F1
#
_cell.length_a   1.000
_cell.length_b   1.000
_cell.length_c   1.000
_cell.angle_alpha   90.00
_cell.angle_beta   90.00
_cell.angle_gamma   90.00
#
_symmetry.space_group_name_H-M   'P 1'
#
loop_
_entity.id
_entity.type
_entity.pdbx_description
1 polymer ?
#
loop_
_entity_poly.entity_id
_entity_poly.type
_entity_poly.pdbx_seq_one_letter_code
_entity_poly.pdbx_strand_id
1 'polypeptide(L)' 'MICCSNCGMKIPGEDRCDLAVVKKTIEGKEYVFCCSRCAEEVESK' A
#
# COMPACT_ATOMS: atom_id res chain seq x y z
N MET A 1 -10.84 -3.35 -6.42
CA MET A 1 -9.52 -4.04 -6.41
C MET A 1 -8.46 -3.02 -6.07
N ILE A 2 -7.75 -3.20 -4.96
CA ILE A 2 -6.66 -2.29 -4.55
C ILE A 2 -5.35 -2.89 -5.08
N CYS A 3 -4.47 -2.07 -5.63
CA CYS A 3 -3.14 -2.50 -6.05
C CYS A 3 -2.09 -1.78 -5.23
N CYS A 4 -1.02 -2.50 -4.86
CA CYS A 4 0.14 -1.90 -4.22
C CYS A 4 0.76 -0.83 -5.13
N SER A 5 0.90 0.39 -4.63
CA SER A 5 1.48 1.50 -5.39
C SER A 5 2.97 1.32 -5.73
N ASN A 6 3.68 0.42 -5.03
CA ASN A 6 5.10 0.13 -5.29
C ASN A 6 5.28 -1.05 -6.26
N CYS A 7 4.72 -2.22 -5.93
CA CYS A 7 4.99 -3.47 -6.68
C CYS A 7 3.85 -3.88 -7.63
N GLY A 8 2.73 -3.17 -7.65
CA GLY A 8 1.58 -3.48 -8.51
C GLY A 8 0.81 -4.74 -8.11
N MET A 9 1.18 -5.38 -6.99
CA MET A 9 0.50 -6.57 -6.49
C MET A 9 -0.98 -6.26 -6.22
N LYS A 10 -1.85 -7.13 -6.73
CA LYS A 10 -3.29 -7.10 -6.48
C LYS A 10 -3.55 -7.49 -5.03
N ILE A 11 -4.11 -6.56 -4.28
CA ILE A 11 -4.53 -6.77 -2.90
C ILE A 11 -5.99 -7.24 -2.95
N PRO A 12 -6.30 -8.47 -2.50
CA PRO A 12 -7.66 -8.98 -2.48
C PRO A 12 -8.48 -8.13 -1.50
N GLY A 13 -9.46 -7.40 -2.03
CA GLY A 13 -10.11 -6.29 -1.31
C GLY A 13 -11.43 -6.62 -0.63
N GLU A 14 -11.90 -7.87 -0.65
CA GLU A 14 -13.27 -8.21 -0.21
C GLU A 14 -13.35 -9.05 1.06
N ASP A 15 -12.28 -9.71 1.48
CA ASP A 15 -12.33 -10.58 2.65
C ASP A 15 -10.98 -10.52 3.37
N ARG A 16 -11.00 -9.93 4.58
CA ARG A 16 -9.97 -9.99 5.65
C ARG A 16 -9.02 -8.79 5.78
N CYS A 17 -9.31 -8.05 6.85
CA CYS A 17 -8.41 -7.28 7.70
C CYS A 17 -7.70 -6.05 7.10
N ASP A 18 -8.18 -4.86 7.50
CA ASP A 18 -7.49 -3.56 7.41
C ASP A 18 -6.02 -3.57 7.89
N LEU A 19 -5.58 -4.62 8.59
CA LEU A 19 -4.24 -4.80 9.14
C LEU A 19 -3.16 -5.21 8.13
N ALA A 20 -3.51 -5.76 6.95
CA ALA A 20 -2.52 -6.25 6.00
C ALA A 20 -2.05 -5.20 4.96
N VAL A 21 -2.74 -4.07 4.89
CA VAL A 21 -2.41 -2.98 3.96
C VAL A 21 -1.79 -1.82 4.69
N VAL A 22 -0.68 -1.31 4.16
CA VAL A 22 -0.03 -0.13 4.71
C VAL A 22 -0.50 1.07 3.92
N LYS A 23 -1.19 2.00 4.58
CA LYS A 23 -1.62 3.28 4.00
C LYS A 23 -0.66 4.36 4.46
N LYS A 24 -0.09 5.12 3.51
CA LYS A 24 0.72 6.31 3.80
C LYS A 24 0.24 7.49 2.98
N THR A 25 0.31 8.68 3.56
CA THR A 25 0.10 9.93 2.84
C THR A 25 1.45 10.53 2.49
N ILE A 26 1.75 10.64 1.21
CA ILE A 26 3.01 11.21 0.69
C ILE A 26 2.63 12.40 -0.19
N GLU A 27 3.16 13.59 0.10
CA GLU A 27 2.86 14.84 -0.63
C GLU A 27 1.35 15.14 -0.75
N GLY A 28 0.57 14.78 0.27
CA GLY A 28 -0.88 15.00 0.28
C GLY A 28 -1.70 14.00 -0.55
N LYS A 29 -1.06 12.97 -1.14
CA LYS A 29 -1.73 11.85 -1.81
C LYS A 29 -1.69 10.60 -0.94
N GLU A 30 -2.82 9.90 -0.84
CA GLU A 30 -2.89 8.61 -0.14
C GLU A 30 -2.40 7.48 -1.06
N TYR A 31 -1.46 6.69 -0.56
CA TYR A 31 -0.91 5.52 -1.21
C TYR A 31 -1.21 4.27 -0.39
N VAL A 32 -1.50 3.18 -1.10
CA VAL A 32 -1.80 1.88 -0.48
C VAL A 32 -0.75 0.87 -0.90
N PHE A 33 -0.19 0.17 0.09
CA PHE A 33 0.87 -0.79 -0.09
C PHE A 33 0.47 -2.15 0.47
N CYS A 34 0.96 -3.22 -0.17
CA CYS A 34 0.73 -4.58 0.29
C CYS A 34 1.56 -4.96 1.54
N CYS A 35 2.56 -4.15 1.92
CA CYS A 35 3.41 -4.36 3.09
C CYS A 35 4.21 -3.09 3.45
N SER A 36 4.77 -3.04 4.67
CA SER A 36 5.56 -1.90 5.16
C SER A 36 6.80 -1.64 4.31
N ARG A 37 7.48 -2.70 3.86
CA ARG A 37 8.66 -2.57 2.99
C ARG A 37 8.36 -1.81 1.70
N CYS A 38 7.22 -2.10 1.06
CA CYS A 38 6.79 -1.37 -0.14
C CYS A 38 6.47 0.10 0.16
N ALA A 39 5.96 0.41 1.35
CA ALA A 39 5.72 1.78 1.77
C ALA A 39 7.03 2.54 2.06
N GLU A 40 8.01 1.88 2.70
CA GLU A 40 9.33 2.44 3.00
C GLU A 40 10.15 2.69 1.72
N GLU A 41 10.11 1.78 0.75
CA GLU A 41 10.79 1.97 -0.55
C GLU A 41 10.30 3.20 -1.32
N VAL A 42 9.02 3.57 -1.16
CA VAL A 42 8.46 4.76 -1.80
C VAL A 42 8.75 6.03 -1.00
N GLU A 43 8.74 5.96 0.33
CA GLU A 43 9.11 7.11 1.17
C GLU A 43 10.59 7.48 1.07
N SER A 44 11.46 6.50 0.78
CA SER A 44 12.90 6.73 0.62
C SER A 44 13.30 7.22 -0.78
N LYS A 45 12.34 7.43 -1.70
CA LYS A 45 12.58 7.91 -3.07
C LYS A 45 12.29 9.41 -3.19
#